data_AF-A0A1G5C3G7-F1
#
_entry.id   AF-A0A1G5C3G7-F1
#
_cell.length_a   1.000
_cell.length_b   1.000
_cell.length_c   1.000
_cell.angle_alpha   90.00
_cell.angle_beta   90.00
_cell.angle_gamma   90.00
#
_symmetry.space_group_name_H-M   'P 1'
#
loop_
_entity.id
_entity.type
_entity.pdbx_description
1 polymer ?
#
loop_
_entity_poly.entity_id
_entity_poly.type
_entity_poly.pdbx_seq_one_letter_code
_entity_poly.pdbx_strand_id
1 'polypeptide(L)'
;MLKFEKVFNMEKEKNVAAVTKALENGRGIEHLNAFLAEAQGAGAMNLAKAHIMITANYVCHYGDFKRSLVILPIKDITNVYSSNCFYGNYDYSFKAIAVETAQNEVFYFSKCSKAQNVADYNTTLSTLTERCRMNAGSLIA
;
A
#
# COMPACT_ATOMS: atom_id res chain seq x y z
N MET A 1 10.75 2.18 -17.56
CA MET A 1 9.84 2.22 -16.39
C MET A 1 10.66 1.88 -15.15
N LEU A 2 10.67 2.73 -14.11
CA LEU A 2 11.32 2.40 -12.84
C LEU A 2 10.54 1.23 -12.20
N LYS A 3 11.21 0.15 -11.81
CA LYS A 3 10.58 -0.89 -11.00
C LYS A 3 10.26 -0.29 -9.63
N PHE A 4 9.11 -0.61 -9.05
CA PHE A 4 8.69 -0.09 -7.74
C PHE A 4 9.78 -0.28 -6.66
N GLU A 5 10.47 -1.43 -6.64
CA GLU A 5 11.66 -1.68 -5.80
C GLU A 5 12.74 -0.58 -5.89
N LYS A 6 12.98 -0.06 -7.09
CA LYS A 6 14.01 0.96 -7.33
C LYS A 6 13.63 2.33 -6.76
N VAL A 7 12.35 2.54 -6.44
CA VAL A 7 11.89 3.75 -5.75
C VAL A 7 12.51 3.80 -4.35
N PHE A 8 12.72 2.66 -3.70
CA PHE A 8 13.25 2.60 -2.33
C PHE A 8 14.77 2.39 -2.24
N ASN A 9 15.49 2.46 -3.37
CA ASN A 9 16.95 2.56 -3.29
C ASN A 9 17.33 4.01 -2.97
N MET A 10 17.63 4.28 -1.70
CA MET A 10 17.97 5.61 -1.19
C MET A 10 19.46 5.98 -1.35
N GLU A 11 20.28 5.13 -1.97
CA GLU A 11 21.73 5.40 -2.18
C GLU A 11 21.97 6.55 -3.17
N LYS A 12 20.97 6.88 -4.00
CA LYS A 12 21.04 7.94 -4.99
C LYS A 12 20.19 9.12 -4.56
N GLU A 13 20.78 10.30 -4.50
CA GLU A 13 20.12 11.55 -4.11
C GLU A 13 18.83 11.83 -4.91
N LYS A 14 18.84 11.53 -6.22
CA LYS A 14 17.64 11.66 -7.09
C LYS A 14 16.46 10.77 -6.65
N ASN A 15 16.75 9.61 -6.06
CA ASN A 15 15.72 8.69 -5.57
C ASN A 15 15.17 9.20 -4.24
N VAL A 16 16.03 9.72 -3.37
CA VAL A 16 15.61 10.38 -2.12
C VAL A 16 14.64 11.52 -2.41
N ALA A 17 15.01 12.44 -3.32
CA ALA A 17 14.13 13.55 -3.72
C ALA A 17 12.80 13.08 -4.32
N ALA A 18 12.80 11.99 -5.10
CA ALA A 18 11.59 11.43 -5.69
C ALA A 18 10.66 10.81 -4.63
N VAL A 19 11.22 10.05 -3.68
CA VAL A 19 10.47 9.44 -2.57
C VAL A 19 9.90 10.50 -1.65
N THR A 20 10.71 11.48 -1.24
CA THR A 20 10.25 12.59 -0.38
C THR A 20 9.12 13.35 -1.05
N LYS A 21 9.26 13.72 -2.33
CA LYS A 21 8.20 14.40 -3.08
C LYS A 21 6.93 13.55 -3.24
N ALA A 22 7.07 12.24 -3.41
CA ALA A 22 5.92 11.33 -3.49
C ALA A 22 5.19 11.23 -2.13
N LEU A 23 5.93 11.24 -1.03
CA LEU A 23 5.40 11.25 0.34
C LEU A 23 4.75 12.58 0.73
N GLU A 24 5.30 13.72 0.29
CA GLU A 24 4.67 15.03 0.45
C GLU A 24 3.28 15.10 -0.19
N ASN A 25 3.07 14.35 -1.29
CA ASN A 25 1.77 14.23 -1.95
C ASN A 25 0.94 13.04 -1.44
N GLY A 26 1.45 12.28 -0.47
CA GLY A 26 0.88 11.04 0.02
C GLY A 26 0.75 11.02 1.54
N ARG A 27 1.14 9.91 2.19
CA ARG A 27 0.96 9.68 3.63
C ARG A 27 2.09 8.83 4.23
N GLY A 28 2.43 9.09 5.49
CA GLY A 28 3.32 8.23 6.27
C GLY A 28 4.81 8.55 6.13
N ILE A 29 5.16 9.82 5.90
CA ILE A 29 6.57 10.25 5.83
C ILE A 29 7.32 9.93 7.14
N GLU A 30 6.63 10.04 8.27
CA GLU A 30 7.08 9.70 9.61
C GLU A 30 7.43 8.21 9.76
N HIS A 31 6.86 7.35 8.91
CA HIS A 31 7.07 5.90 8.94
C HIS A 31 8.17 5.45 7.99
N LEU A 32 8.70 6.33 7.13
CA LEU A 32 9.62 5.96 6.04
C LEU A 32 10.85 5.18 6.55
N ASN A 33 11.52 5.68 7.58
CA ASN A 33 12.75 5.04 8.08
C ASN A 33 12.48 3.66 8.68
N ALA A 34 11.40 3.52 9.45
CA ALA A 34 11.00 2.24 10.05
C ALA A 34 10.59 1.23 8.96
N PHE A 35 9.81 1.69 7.97
CA PHE A 35 9.44 0.89 6.82
C PHE A 35 10.66 0.42 6.02
N LEU A 36 11.62 1.30 5.71
CA LEU A 36 12.82 0.93 4.96
C LEU A 36 13.68 -0.11 5.70
N ALA A 37 13.78 0.00 7.02
CA ALA A 37 14.48 -1.00 7.83
C ALA A 37 13.79 -2.37 7.76
N GLU A 38 12.46 -2.42 7.86
CA GLU A 38 11.71 -3.67 7.74
C GLU A 38 11.71 -4.25 6.33
N ALA A 39 11.69 -3.40 5.31
CA ALA A 39 11.70 -3.78 3.90
C ALA A 39 12.97 -4.55 3.51
N GLN A 40 14.07 -4.36 4.25
CA GLN A 40 15.33 -5.09 4.06
C GLN A 40 15.37 -6.43 4.79
N GLY A 41 14.40 -6.69 5.68
CA GLY A 41 14.34 -7.90 6.51
C GLY A 41 13.73 -9.12 5.81
N ALA A 42 13.99 -10.30 6.37
CA ALA A 42 13.35 -11.54 5.94
C ALA A 42 11.85 -11.49 6.29
N GLY A 43 10.98 -11.43 5.29
CA GLY A 43 9.53 -11.38 5.46
C GLY A 43 8.83 -10.21 4.77
N ALA A 44 9.59 -9.26 4.20
CA ALA A 44 9.01 -8.26 3.30
C ALA A 44 8.49 -8.93 2.02
N MET A 45 7.21 -8.72 1.74
CA MET A 45 6.55 -9.16 0.52
C MET A 45 6.51 -8.00 -0.47
N ASN A 46 7.10 -8.23 -1.64
CA ASN A 46 7.14 -7.24 -2.70
C ASN A 46 6.23 -7.69 -3.85
N LEU A 47 5.14 -6.95 -4.03
CA LEU A 47 4.08 -7.18 -5.00
C LEU A 47 4.23 -6.14 -6.11
N ALA A 48 5.27 -6.32 -6.91
CA ALA A 48 5.72 -5.32 -7.87
C ALA A 48 4.68 -4.98 -8.95
N LYS A 49 3.77 -5.90 -9.29
CA LYS A 49 2.70 -5.64 -10.29
C LYS A 49 1.54 -4.86 -9.70
N ALA A 50 1.35 -4.95 -8.39
CA ALA A 50 0.40 -4.16 -7.63
C ALA A 50 0.97 -2.80 -7.17
N HIS A 51 2.28 -2.57 -7.33
CA HIS A 51 3.03 -1.43 -6.77
C HIS A 51 2.91 -1.33 -5.25
N ILE A 52 3.00 -2.48 -4.58
CA ILE A 52 2.84 -2.60 -3.13
C ILE A 52 4.01 -3.36 -2.52
N MET A 53 4.44 -2.90 -1.34
CA MET A 53 5.31 -3.65 -0.44
C MET A 53 4.60 -3.82 0.90
N ILE A 54 4.60 -5.04 1.43
CA ILE A 54 4.02 -5.36 2.73
C ILE A 54 5.15 -5.89 3.61
N THR A 55 5.41 -5.26 4.74
CA THR A 55 6.37 -5.72 5.75
C THR A 55 5.63 -6.37 6.93
N ALA A 56 6.32 -6.61 8.04
CA ALA A 56 5.68 -7.12 9.24
C ALA A 56 4.66 -6.12 9.81
N ASN A 57 5.01 -4.82 9.84
CA ASN A 57 4.20 -3.80 10.49
C ASN A 57 3.64 -2.74 9.55
N TYR A 58 4.05 -2.68 8.29
CA TYR A 58 3.67 -1.61 7.36
C TYR A 58 3.21 -2.14 6.00
N VAL A 59 2.33 -1.39 5.36
CA VAL A 59 2.07 -1.50 3.92
C VAL A 59 2.47 -0.19 3.25
N CYS A 60 3.17 -0.29 2.14
CA CYS A 60 3.51 0.83 1.27
C CYS A 60 2.89 0.62 -0.11
N HIS A 61 2.16 1.60 -0.61
CA HIS A 61 1.59 1.63 -1.94
C HIS A 61 2.04 2.89 -2.69
N TYR A 62 2.45 2.73 -3.94
CA TYR A 62 2.71 3.87 -4.82
C TYR A 62 1.55 4.07 -5.79
N GLY A 63 0.76 5.10 -5.52
CA GLY A 63 -0.46 5.40 -6.24
C GLY A 63 -0.23 6.15 -7.55
N ASP A 64 -1.11 5.89 -8.52
CA ASP A 64 -1.06 6.54 -9.83
C ASP A 64 -1.49 8.01 -9.77
N PHE A 65 -2.37 8.37 -8.83
CA PHE A 65 -2.82 9.76 -8.66
C PHE A 65 -1.73 10.61 -7.99
N LYS A 66 -1.28 11.64 -8.71
CA LYS A 66 -0.18 12.56 -8.33
C LYS A 66 1.16 11.89 -8.01
N ARG A 67 1.35 10.60 -8.34
CA ARG A 67 2.52 9.81 -7.93
C ARG A 67 2.73 9.86 -6.41
N SER A 68 1.64 9.69 -5.67
CA SER A 68 1.64 9.70 -4.22
C SER A 68 2.16 8.37 -3.66
N LEU A 69 2.98 8.45 -2.61
CA LEU A 69 3.41 7.27 -1.85
C LEU A 69 2.65 7.24 -0.52
N VAL A 70 2.04 6.10 -0.21
CA VAL A 70 1.26 5.91 1.01
C VAL A 70 1.91 4.80 1.81
N ILE A 71 2.45 5.13 2.99
CA ILE A 71 2.95 4.18 3.98
C ILE A 71 1.98 4.18 5.16
N LEU A 72 1.40 3.02 5.48
CA LEU A 72 0.46 2.86 6.58
C LEU A 72 0.94 1.77 7.54
N PRO A 73 0.89 1.99 8.85
CA PRO A 73 1.02 0.92 9.83
C PRO A 73 -0.16 -0.05 9.67
N ILE A 74 0.10 -1.36 9.59
CA ILE A 74 -0.95 -2.38 9.46
C ILE A 74 -1.88 -2.36 10.68
N LYS A 75 -1.36 -1.99 11.86
CA LYS A 75 -2.16 -1.85 13.09
C LYS A 75 -3.24 -0.78 13.00
N ASP A 76 -3.08 0.20 12.11
CA ASP A 76 -4.03 1.31 11.96
C ASP A 76 -5.10 0.99 10.90
N ILE A 77 -4.97 -0.13 10.19
CA ILE A 77 -5.93 -0.59 9.19
C ILE A 77 -7.05 -1.35 9.89
N THR A 78 -8.28 -0.86 9.74
CA THR A 78 -9.49 -1.46 10.33
C THR A 78 -10.18 -2.42 9.39
N ASN A 79 -10.08 -2.19 8.07
CA ASN A 79 -10.78 -2.99 7.08
C ASN A 79 -10.05 -2.99 5.74
N VAL A 80 -10.17 -4.11 5.01
CA VAL A 80 -9.61 -4.29 3.67
C VAL A 80 -10.59 -5.07 2.82
N TYR A 81 -10.96 -4.54 1.66
CA TYR A 81 -11.93 -5.17 0.76
C TYR A 81 -11.74 -4.74 -0.69
N SER A 82 -12.33 -5.48 -1.63
CA SER A 82 -12.39 -5.05 -3.03
C SER A 82 -13.53 -4.04 -3.20
N SER A 83 -13.22 -2.84 -3.70
CA SER A 83 -14.22 -1.79 -3.97
C SER A 83 -14.18 -1.38 -5.43
N ASN A 84 -15.36 -1.13 -5.98
CA ASN A 84 -15.56 -0.43 -7.25
C ASN A 84 -16.35 0.88 -7.06
N CYS A 85 -16.52 1.32 -5.81
CA CYS A 85 -17.00 2.66 -5.49
C CYS A 85 -15.79 3.48 -5.02
N PHE A 86 -15.53 4.59 -5.71
CA PHE A 86 -14.41 5.49 -5.47
C PHE A 86 -14.94 6.87 -5.13
N TYR A 87 -14.66 7.36 -3.92
CA TYR A 87 -15.07 8.70 -3.48
C TYR A 87 -16.55 9.01 -3.74
N GLY A 88 -17.44 8.05 -3.43
CA GLY A 88 -18.89 8.17 -3.62
C GLY A 88 -19.39 7.91 -5.04
N ASN A 89 -18.51 7.61 -6.00
CA ASN A 89 -18.89 7.32 -7.38
C ASN A 89 -18.64 5.86 -7.74
N TYR A 90 -19.66 5.20 -8.28
CA TYR A 90 -19.54 3.82 -8.73
C TYR A 90 -18.87 3.74 -10.10
N ASP A 91 -17.82 2.95 -10.20
CA ASP A 91 -17.08 2.67 -11.42
C ASP A 91 -17.45 1.26 -11.91
N TYR A 92 -18.07 1.20 -13.09
CA TYR A 92 -18.50 -0.06 -13.68
C TYR A 92 -17.34 -0.85 -14.29
N SER A 93 -16.25 -0.19 -14.63
CA SER A 93 -15.14 -0.75 -15.39
C SER A 93 -13.96 -1.15 -14.50
N PHE A 94 -13.79 -0.48 -13.36
CA PHE A 94 -12.63 -0.67 -12.50
C PHE A 94 -12.99 -1.11 -11.09
N LYS A 95 -12.02 -1.74 -10.42
CA LYS A 95 -12.03 -2.05 -9.00
C LYS A 95 -10.65 -1.75 -8.41
N ALA A 96 -10.56 -1.58 -7.09
CA ALA A 96 -9.31 -1.44 -6.36
C ALA A 96 -9.42 -2.17 -5.02
N ILE A 97 -8.32 -2.25 -4.30
CA ILE A 97 -8.30 -2.70 -2.91
C ILE A 97 -8.54 -1.46 -2.05
N ALA A 98 -9.70 -1.38 -1.41
CA ALA A 98 -9.98 -0.35 -0.42
C ALA A 98 -9.34 -0.75 0.90
N VAL A 99 -8.63 0.20 1.51
CA VAL A 99 -7.97 0.08 2.82
C VAL A 99 -8.51 1.20 3.69
N GLU A 100 -9.27 0.84 4.73
CA GLU A 100 -9.83 1.78 5.70
C GLU A 100 -8.95 1.84 6.93
N THR A 101 -8.73 3.05 7.46
CA THR A 101 -7.95 3.25 8.68
C THR A 101 -8.85 3.55 9.88
N ALA A 102 -8.28 3.44 11.09
CA ALA A 102 -8.93 3.83 12.34
C ALA A 102 -9.32 5.32 12.39
N GLN A 103 -8.70 6.15 11.54
CA GLN A 103 -9.00 7.58 11.39
C GLN A 103 -10.11 7.85 10.35
N ASN A 104 -10.82 6.81 9.89
CA ASN A 104 -11.85 6.89 8.84
C ASN A 104 -11.32 7.38 7.48
N GLU A 105 -10.03 7.20 7.21
CA GLU A 105 -9.47 7.46 5.89
C GLU A 105 -9.63 6.21 5.02
N VAL A 106 -9.92 6.39 3.73
CA VAL A 106 -10.03 5.29 2.77
C VAL A 106 -9.01 5.48 1.65
N PHE A 107 -8.11 4.52 1.52
CA PHE A 107 -7.11 4.48 0.46
C PHE A 107 -7.47 3.40 -0.56
N TYR A 108 -7.27 3.70 -1.84
CA TYR A 108 -7.56 2.76 -2.93
C TYR A 108 -6.27 2.30 -3.59
N PHE A 109 -5.88 1.07 -3.33
CA PHE A 109 -4.65 0.47 -3.81
C PHE A 109 -4.88 -0.37 -5.07
N SER A 110 -3.90 -0.35 -5.99
CA SER A 110 -3.86 -1.22 -7.19
C SER A 110 -5.15 -1.21 -8.01
N LYS A 111 -5.61 -0.02 -8.42
CA LYS A 111 -6.81 0.12 -9.28
C LYS A 111 -6.60 -0.66 -10.59
N CYS A 112 -7.53 -1.54 -10.92
CA CYS A 112 -7.45 -2.41 -12.09
C CYS A 112 -8.80 -2.53 -12.79
N SER A 113 -8.78 -2.85 -14.09
CA SER A 113 -10.01 -3.17 -14.82
C SER A 113 -10.61 -4.47 -14.29
N LYS A 114 -11.95 -4.54 -14.17
CA LYS A 114 -12.64 -5.76 -13.72
C LYS A 114 -12.42 -6.94 -14.65
N ALA A 115 -12.21 -6.67 -15.94
CA ALA A 115 -11.95 -7.69 -16.96
C ALA A 115 -10.48 -8.12 -16.99
N GLN A 116 -9.59 -7.43 -16.27
CA GLN A 116 -8.16 -7.73 -16.26
C GLN A 116 -7.76 -8.35 -14.92
N ASN A 117 -7.06 -9.47 -14.99
CA ASN A 117 -6.37 -10.02 -13.84
C ASN A 117 -5.03 -9.30 -13.69
N VAL A 118 -4.98 -8.29 -12.82
CA VAL A 118 -3.69 -7.71 -12.43
C VAL A 118 -3.00 -8.69 -11.50
N ALA A 119 -1.84 -9.19 -11.95
CA ALA A 119 -0.97 -10.02 -11.12
C ALA A 119 -0.73 -9.33 -9.77
N ASP A 120 -0.63 -10.13 -8.72
CA ASP A 120 -0.49 -9.69 -7.33
C ASP A 120 -1.73 -9.03 -6.69
N TYR A 121 -2.80 -8.70 -7.44
CA TYR A 121 -4.00 -8.06 -6.86
C TYR A 121 -4.66 -8.95 -5.78
N ASN A 122 -4.99 -10.20 -6.12
CA ASN A 122 -5.62 -11.12 -5.16
C ASN A 122 -4.68 -11.47 -4.01
N THR A 123 -3.38 -11.60 -4.29
CA THR A 123 -2.34 -11.83 -3.28
C THR A 123 -2.25 -10.67 -2.30
N THR A 124 -2.29 -9.44 -2.80
CA THR A 124 -2.32 -8.23 -1.97
C THR A 124 -3.56 -8.24 -1.08
N LEU A 125 -4.74 -8.42 -1.67
CA LEU A 125 -6.01 -8.38 -0.94
C LEU A 125 -6.04 -9.44 0.18
N SER A 126 -5.68 -10.68 -0.15
CA SER A 126 -5.63 -11.77 0.84
C SER A 126 -4.60 -11.53 1.94
N THR A 127 -3.38 -11.15 1.58
CA THR A 127 -2.29 -10.90 2.55
C THR A 127 -2.64 -9.77 3.50
N LEU A 128 -3.15 -8.63 2.99
CA LEU A 128 -3.55 -7.52 3.84
C LEU A 128 -4.73 -7.90 4.75
N THR A 129 -5.72 -8.60 4.21
CA THR A 129 -6.87 -9.07 5.01
C THR A 129 -6.41 -9.98 6.16
N GLU A 130 -5.49 -10.91 5.89
CA GLU A 130 -4.95 -11.83 6.90
C GLU A 130 -4.13 -11.07 7.96
N ARG A 131 -3.21 -10.21 7.55
CA ARG A 131 -2.37 -9.42 8.46
C ARG A 131 -3.20 -8.51 9.37
N CYS A 132 -4.25 -7.87 8.83
CA CYS A 132 -5.15 -7.04 9.63
C CYS A 132 -5.96 -7.87 10.64
N ARG A 133 -6.42 -9.07 10.24
CA ARG A 133 -7.10 -10.00 11.16
C ARG A 133 -6.20 -10.47 12.30
N MET A 134 -4.94 -10.79 12.00
CA MET A 134 -3.97 -11.18 13.03
C MET A 134 -3.71 -10.05 14.02
N ASN A 135 -3.63 -8.80 13.55
CA ASN A 135 -3.50 -7.63 14.42
C ASN A 135 -4.74 -7.40 15.30
N ALA A 136 -5.95 -7.57 14.76
CA ALA A 136 -7.18 -7.49 15.54
C ALA A 136 -7.26 -8.59 16.62
N GLY A 137 -6.78 -9.81 16.32
CA GLY A 137 -6.65 -10.89 17.30
C GLY A 137 -5.61 -10.62 18.38
N SER A 138 -4.56 -9.85 18.06
CA SER A 138 -3.51 -9.45 19.01
C SER A 138 -3.92 -8.31 19.96
N LEU A 139 -5.03 -7.61 19.67
CA LEU A 139 -5.63 -6.58 20.53
C LEU A 139 -6.62 -7.17 21.56
N ILE A 140 -6.92 -8.47 21.46
CA ILE A 140 -7.69 -9.24 22.45
C ILE A 140 -6.70 -10.19 23.16
N ALA A 141 -5.75 -9.63 23.91
CA ALA A 141 -4.87 -10.38 24.82
C ALA A 141 -4.57 -9.55 26.06
#